data_AF-A0A098EFI1-F1
#
_entry.id   AF-A0A098EFI1-F1
#
_cell.length_a   1.000
_cell.length_b   1.000
_cell.length_c   1.000
_cell.angle_alpha   90.00
_cell.angle_beta   90.00
_cell.angle_gamma   90.00
#
_symmetry.space_group_name_H-M   'P 1'
#
loop_
_entity.id
_entity.type
_entity.pdbx_description
1 polymer ?
#
loop_
_entity_poly.entity_id
_entity_poly.type
_entity_poly.pdbx_seq_one_letter_code
_entity_poly.pdbx_strand_id
1 'polypeptide(L)'
;MVFKCEKCNLVWYYPVKKCIYCKGEVKELKEEKYTVKGITEVFVPSKDHSQVPYYDLLLEDENGNLHIKKSFKKYEVGDTITKDKKEEHVKEKIGVIGTGVTGVGISQVLVSSGFEVILESRTQESLHHAIQKIEGELLRTMSIDEKDGIIKNLKITTNLDDLINADIVIESVTEDINIKKQLFKELDEILLDKTIIATNTSSLSIDELASVTSRPDRFIGMHFFNPVPKMYLVEVVRGEKTSDATVNKINELAKQINKTPIVTKNSPCFIVNRILMAYLNEAVWELYEGVASAEDVDTAAKLGLNHPMGPLALADLIGLDVVLAIMKSLYQRTNNEKYLPCPLIEKMVKKSKLGRKTKEGFYEYL
;
A
#
# COMPACT_ATOMS: atom_id res chain seq x y z
N MET A 1 -19.48 -27.36 7.89
CA MET A 1 -20.19 -27.12 9.17
C MET A 1 -19.35 -26.16 9.99
N VAL A 2 -19.92 -25.03 10.39
CA VAL A 2 -19.23 -24.01 11.18
C VAL A 2 -19.88 -23.97 12.55
N PHE A 3 -19.08 -23.96 13.61
CA PHE A 3 -19.55 -24.02 14.98
C PHE A 3 -19.09 -22.76 15.73
N LYS A 4 -20.00 -21.98 16.32
CA LYS A 4 -19.67 -20.73 17.02
C LYS A 4 -19.93 -20.85 18.51
N CYS A 5 -18.95 -20.48 19.33
CA CYS A 5 -19.13 -20.39 20.77
C CYS A 5 -19.99 -19.18 21.15
N GLU A 6 -21.04 -19.39 21.93
CA GLU A 6 -21.95 -18.31 22.33
C GLU A 6 -21.35 -17.34 23.34
N LYS A 7 -20.32 -17.77 24.08
CA LYS A 7 -19.71 -16.96 25.14
C LYS A 7 -18.55 -16.09 24.65
N CYS A 8 -17.71 -16.60 23.76
CA CYS A 8 -16.50 -15.90 23.31
C CYS A 8 -16.42 -15.68 21.80
N ASN A 9 -17.50 -16.00 21.06
CA ASN A 9 -17.63 -15.82 19.62
C ASN A 9 -16.59 -16.53 18.74
N LEU A 10 -15.73 -17.38 19.31
CA LEU A 10 -14.76 -18.16 18.54
C LEU A 10 -15.46 -19.21 17.67
N VAL A 11 -14.89 -19.42 16.49
CA VAL A 11 -15.47 -20.24 15.42
C VAL A 11 -14.60 -21.47 15.16
N TRP A 12 -15.23 -22.62 14.98
CA TRP A 12 -14.60 -23.90 14.65
C TRP A 12 -15.12 -24.44 13.34
N TYR A 13 -14.22 -25.01 12.54
CA TYR A 13 -14.53 -25.61 11.23
C TYR A 13 -14.62 -27.14 11.27
N TYR A 14 -14.70 -27.70 12.48
CA TYR A 14 -14.88 -29.12 12.78
C TYR A 14 -15.81 -29.26 14.00
N PRO A 15 -16.45 -30.42 14.23
CA PRO A 15 -17.42 -30.59 15.31
C PRO A 15 -16.79 -30.44 16.69
N VAL A 16 -17.30 -29.52 17.51
CA VAL A 16 -16.85 -29.31 18.90
C VAL A 16 -18.05 -29.25 19.85
N LYS A 17 -18.07 -30.11 20.87
CA LYS A 17 -19.18 -30.17 21.84
C LYS A 17 -19.22 -28.97 22.80
N LYS A 18 -18.05 -28.39 23.12
CA LYS A 18 -17.88 -27.20 23.98
C LYS A 18 -16.67 -26.41 23.53
N CYS A 19 -16.67 -25.10 23.76
CA CYS A 19 -15.56 -24.23 23.36
C CYS A 19 -14.27 -24.66 24.07
N ILE A 20 -13.20 -24.89 23.30
CA ILE A 20 -11.92 -25.38 23.83
C ILE A 20 -11.35 -24.41 24.87
N TYR A 21 -11.52 -23.10 24.63
CA TYR A 21 -10.96 -22.03 25.46
C TYR A 21 -11.82 -21.66 26.66
N CYS A 22 -13.07 -21.25 26.46
CA CYS A 22 -13.91 -20.73 27.54
C CYS A 22 -14.87 -21.76 28.16
N LYS A 23 -14.86 -23.01 27.65
CA LYS A 23 -15.75 -24.11 28.02
C LYS A 23 -17.25 -23.84 27.84
N GLY A 24 -17.63 -22.73 27.18
CA GLY A 24 -19.01 -22.37 26.86
C GLY A 24 -19.64 -23.23 25.78
N GLU A 25 -20.96 -23.13 25.63
CA GLU A 25 -21.71 -23.84 24.58
C GLU A 25 -21.32 -23.36 23.18
N VAL A 26 -21.44 -24.27 22.23
CA VAL A 26 -21.09 -24.06 20.82
C VAL A 26 -22.28 -24.49 19.97
N LYS A 27 -22.78 -23.57 19.13
CA LYS A 27 -23.88 -23.84 18.20
C LYS A 27 -23.36 -24.06 16.80
N GLU A 28 -23.93 -25.01 16.10
CA GLU A 28 -23.74 -25.16 14.66
C GLU A 28 -24.48 -24.02 13.94
N LEU A 29 -23.75 -23.28 13.12
CA LEU A 29 -24.30 -22.27 12.24
C LEU A 29 -24.83 -22.98 10.98
N LYS A 30 -26.15 -22.98 10.80
CA LYS A 30 -26.78 -23.42 9.55
C LYS A 30 -26.48 -22.40 8.46
N GLU A 31 -25.96 -22.84 7.34
CA GLU A 31 -25.72 -22.00 6.17
C GLU A 31 -27.06 -21.73 5.45
N GLU A 32 -27.44 -20.47 5.31
CA GLU A 32 -28.58 -20.07 4.47
C GLU A 32 -28.23 -20.32 3.00
N LYS A 33 -29.03 -21.16 2.34
CA LYS A 33 -28.91 -21.45 0.91
C LYS A 33 -29.93 -20.62 0.13
N TYR A 34 -29.49 -20.14 -1.02
CA TYR A 34 -30.30 -19.44 -1.99
C TYR A 34 -30.24 -20.15 -3.33
N THR A 35 -31.34 -20.09 -4.08
CA THR A 35 -31.40 -20.60 -5.46
C THR A 35 -31.42 -19.43 -6.42
N VAL A 36 -30.58 -19.45 -7.46
CA VAL A 36 -30.60 -18.43 -8.51
C VAL A 36 -31.84 -18.60 -9.38
N LYS A 37 -32.70 -17.58 -9.42
CA LYS A 37 -33.93 -17.53 -10.22
C LYS A 37 -33.81 -16.67 -11.48
N GLY A 38 -32.89 -15.71 -11.48
CA GLY A 38 -32.71 -14.80 -12.59
C GLY A 38 -31.32 -14.18 -12.57
N ILE A 39 -30.82 -13.82 -13.74
CA ILE A 39 -29.48 -13.26 -13.94
C ILE A 39 -29.60 -12.16 -14.99
N THR A 40 -29.12 -10.97 -14.65
CA THR A 40 -28.96 -9.87 -15.60
C THR A 40 -27.49 -9.51 -15.69
N GLU A 41 -26.91 -9.60 -16.89
CA GLU A 41 -25.54 -9.17 -17.14
C GLU A 41 -25.50 -7.68 -17.47
N VAL A 42 -24.63 -6.92 -16.79
CA VAL A 42 -24.55 -5.47 -16.89
C VAL A 42 -23.19 -5.06 -17.44
N PHE A 43 -23.21 -4.36 -18.57
CA PHE A 43 -22.01 -3.86 -19.28
C PHE A 43 -21.81 -2.35 -19.18
N VAL A 44 -22.78 -1.64 -18.60
CA VAL A 44 -22.76 -0.18 -18.51
C VAL A 44 -22.29 0.23 -17.11
N PRO A 45 -21.13 0.91 -16.98
CA PRO A 45 -20.68 1.39 -15.68
C PRO A 45 -21.62 2.50 -15.17
N SER A 46 -21.84 2.53 -13.86
CA SER A 46 -22.65 3.56 -13.20
C SER A 46 -21.78 4.45 -12.32
N LYS A 47 -22.34 5.59 -11.86
CA LYS A 47 -21.64 6.53 -10.98
C LYS A 47 -21.10 5.87 -9.71
N ASP A 48 -21.80 4.85 -9.22
CA ASP A 48 -21.45 4.12 -8.01
C ASP A 48 -20.64 2.84 -8.29
N HIS A 49 -20.52 2.43 -9.57
CA HIS A 49 -19.83 1.20 -9.98
C HIS A 49 -19.18 1.30 -11.37
N SER A 50 -17.86 1.46 -11.42
CA SER A 50 -17.10 1.55 -12.67
C SER A 50 -16.66 0.19 -13.25
N GLN A 51 -16.72 -0.90 -12.47
CA GLN A 51 -16.27 -2.22 -12.91
C GLN A 51 -17.41 -2.98 -13.61
N VAL A 52 -17.20 -3.33 -14.88
CA VAL A 52 -18.09 -4.12 -15.76
C VAL A 52 -17.26 -5.12 -16.59
N PRO A 53 -17.80 -6.29 -16.98
CA PRO A 53 -19.17 -6.76 -16.71
C PRO A 53 -19.37 -7.24 -15.27
N TYR A 54 -20.59 -7.11 -14.76
CA TYR A 54 -21.06 -7.75 -13.53
C TYR A 54 -22.46 -8.34 -13.71
N TYR A 55 -22.90 -9.18 -12.77
CA TYR A 55 -24.19 -9.87 -12.81
C TYR A 55 -25.07 -9.45 -11.62
N ASP A 56 -26.31 -9.07 -11.90
CA ASP A 56 -27.34 -8.94 -10.87
C ASP A 56 -28.12 -10.27 -10.80
N LEU A 57 -28.01 -10.94 -9.67
CA LEU A 57 -28.65 -12.22 -9.39
C LEU A 57 -29.95 -12.01 -8.62
N LEU A 58 -31.05 -12.56 -9.12
CA LEU A 58 -32.28 -12.74 -8.35
C LEU A 58 -32.20 -14.09 -7.64
N LEU A 59 -32.23 -14.06 -6.31
CA LEU A 59 -32.03 -15.19 -5.43
C LEU A 59 -33.31 -15.49 -4.65
N GLU A 60 -33.69 -16.75 -4.52
CA GLU A 60 -34.79 -17.20 -3.65
C GLU A 60 -34.22 -17.94 -2.44
N ASP A 61 -34.62 -17.55 -1.22
CA ASP A 61 -34.24 -18.27 0.01
C ASP A 61 -35.14 -19.49 0.28
N GLU A 62 -34.79 -20.29 1.30
CA GLU A 62 -35.57 -21.48 1.69
C GLU A 62 -37.02 -21.17 2.13
N ASN A 63 -37.33 -19.91 2.44
CA ASN A 63 -38.67 -19.44 2.81
C ASN A 63 -39.44 -18.83 1.63
N GLY A 64 -38.87 -18.84 0.42
CA GLY A 64 -39.48 -18.28 -0.78
C GLY A 64 -39.36 -16.76 -0.94
N ASN A 65 -38.52 -16.09 -0.14
CA ASN A 65 -38.30 -14.65 -0.33
C ASN A 65 -37.27 -14.39 -1.42
N LEU A 66 -37.51 -13.35 -2.21
CA LEU A 66 -36.64 -12.93 -3.30
C LEU A 66 -35.67 -11.84 -2.85
N HIS A 67 -34.39 -11.98 -3.22
CA HIS A 67 -33.29 -11.09 -2.90
C HIS A 67 -32.52 -10.75 -4.17
N ILE A 68 -31.99 -9.54 -4.28
CA ILE A 68 -31.10 -9.16 -5.38
C ILE A 68 -29.68 -9.09 -4.84
N LYS A 69 -28.74 -9.77 -5.52
CA LYS A 69 -27.32 -9.78 -5.16
C LYS A 69 -26.45 -9.56 -6.38
N LYS A 70 -25.52 -8.63 -6.28
CA LYS A 70 -24.48 -8.41 -7.28
C LYS A 70 -23.40 -9.49 -7.20
N SER A 71 -22.91 -9.96 -8.34
CA SER A 71 -21.75 -10.84 -8.43
C SER A 71 -20.84 -10.48 -9.61
N PHE A 72 -19.53 -10.66 -9.44
CA PHE A 72 -18.57 -10.60 -10.53
C PHE A 72 -18.24 -11.98 -11.10
N LYS A 73 -18.84 -13.03 -10.52
CA LYS A 73 -18.77 -14.41 -11.01
C LYS A 73 -20.05 -14.73 -11.76
N LYS A 74 -19.93 -15.44 -12.89
CA LYS A 74 -21.06 -15.94 -13.66
C LYS A 74 -21.68 -17.17 -12.97
N TYR A 75 -23.00 -17.21 -12.93
CA TYR A 75 -23.82 -18.32 -12.44
C TYR A 75 -24.86 -18.71 -13.52
N GLU A 76 -25.57 -19.80 -13.29
CA GLU A 76 -26.71 -20.25 -14.10
C GLU A 76 -28.00 -20.29 -13.27
N VAL A 77 -29.15 -20.15 -13.93
CA VAL A 77 -30.45 -20.29 -13.26
C VAL A 77 -30.59 -21.72 -12.75
N GLY A 78 -30.92 -21.87 -11.47
CA GLY A 78 -30.92 -23.16 -10.77
C GLY A 78 -29.69 -23.42 -9.93
N ASP A 79 -28.62 -22.62 -10.06
CA ASP A 79 -27.47 -22.73 -9.18
C ASP A 79 -27.86 -22.48 -7.72
N THR A 80 -27.29 -23.28 -6.82
CA THR A 80 -27.40 -23.04 -5.37
C THR A 80 -26.22 -22.18 -4.92
N ILE A 81 -26.55 -21.00 -4.41
CA ILE A 81 -25.60 -20.07 -3.80
C ILE A 81 -25.83 -20.12 -2.30
N THR A 82 -24.87 -20.60 -1.53
CA THR A 82 -24.86 -20.27 -0.10
C THR A 82 -24.68 -18.76 -0.01
N LYS A 83 -25.32 -18.09 0.96
CA LYS A 83 -24.90 -16.73 1.33
C LYS A 83 -23.38 -16.80 1.33
N ASP A 84 -22.71 -15.98 0.51
CA ASP A 84 -21.28 -15.80 0.72
C ASP A 84 -21.23 -15.60 2.21
N LYS A 85 -20.47 -16.44 2.92
CA LYS A 85 -20.01 -16.01 4.22
C LYS A 85 -19.63 -14.58 3.93
N LYS A 86 -20.19 -13.59 4.65
CA LYS A 86 -19.34 -12.46 4.96
C LYS A 86 -18.12 -13.21 5.44
N GLU A 87 -17.08 -13.26 4.62
CA GLU A 87 -15.82 -13.73 5.09
C GLU A 87 -15.59 -12.70 6.18
N GLU A 88 -16.02 -13.04 7.41
CA GLU A 88 -15.25 -12.77 8.59
C GLU A 88 -13.94 -13.52 8.33
N HIS A 89 -13.19 -13.05 7.30
CA HIS A 89 -11.77 -12.95 7.37
C HIS A 89 -11.57 -12.36 8.74
N VAL A 90 -10.99 -13.16 9.63
CA VAL A 90 -10.28 -12.60 10.77
C VAL A 90 -9.48 -11.45 10.17
N LYS A 91 -9.91 -10.21 10.47
CA LYS A 91 -9.35 -9.03 9.82
C LYS A 91 -7.87 -9.07 10.14
N GLU A 92 -7.06 -9.15 9.10
CA GLU A 92 -5.61 -9.27 9.27
C GLU A 92 -5.12 -8.09 10.08
N LYS A 93 -4.28 -8.39 11.07
CA LYS A 93 -3.73 -7.35 11.93
C LYS A 93 -2.45 -6.84 11.28
N ILE A 94 -2.43 -5.56 10.95
CA ILE A 94 -1.33 -4.94 10.21
C ILE A 94 -0.62 -3.91 11.09
N GLY A 95 0.65 -4.16 11.36
CA GLY A 95 1.53 -3.18 11.98
C GLY A 95 2.04 -2.18 10.95
N VAL A 96 2.07 -0.89 11.28
CA VAL A 96 2.72 0.15 10.49
C VAL A 96 3.70 0.87 11.40
N ILE A 97 4.98 0.92 11.01
CA ILE A 97 6.03 1.55 11.81
C ILE A 97 6.45 2.85 11.13
N GLY A 98 6.29 3.97 11.83
CA GLY A 98 6.66 5.29 11.36
C GLY A 98 5.46 6.19 11.03
N THR A 99 5.48 7.40 11.58
CA THR A 99 4.44 8.43 11.45
C THR A 99 4.81 9.53 10.45
N GLY A 100 5.77 9.27 9.56
CA GLY A 100 6.06 10.14 8.42
C GLY A 100 4.89 10.23 7.45
N VAL A 101 4.99 11.11 6.44
CA VAL A 101 3.93 11.34 5.44
C VAL A 101 3.41 10.03 4.83
N THR A 102 4.32 9.15 4.41
CA THR A 102 3.98 7.86 3.81
C THR A 102 3.36 6.89 4.81
N GLY A 103 3.95 6.76 6.01
CA GLY A 103 3.41 5.87 7.05
C GLY A 103 2.00 6.25 7.52
N VAL A 104 1.72 7.56 7.66
CA VAL A 104 0.37 8.09 7.91
C VAL A 104 -0.58 7.74 6.77
N GLY A 105 -0.15 7.91 5.52
CA GLY A 105 -0.96 7.59 4.34
C GLY A 105 -1.23 6.08 4.19
N ILE A 106 -0.25 5.23 4.50
CA ILE A 106 -0.42 3.77 4.54
C ILE A 106 -1.45 3.40 5.61
N SER A 107 -1.30 3.94 6.82
CA SER A 107 -2.19 3.67 7.95
C SER A 107 -3.64 4.07 7.64
N GLN A 108 -3.83 5.26 7.04
CA GLN A 108 -5.13 5.74 6.58
C GLN A 108 -5.77 4.76 5.59
N VAL A 109 -5.04 4.37 4.55
CA VAL A 109 -5.57 3.49 3.50
C VAL A 109 -5.93 2.11 4.05
N LEU A 110 -5.11 1.55 4.94
CA LEU A 110 -5.38 0.27 5.58
C LEU A 110 -6.63 0.33 6.48
N VAL A 111 -6.72 1.32 7.37
CA VAL A 111 -7.86 1.41 8.29
C VAL A 111 -9.17 1.69 7.54
N SER A 112 -9.13 2.54 6.50
CA SER A 112 -10.28 2.80 5.61
C SER A 112 -10.72 1.58 4.82
N SER A 113 -9.81 0.65 4.53
CA SER A 113 -10.12 -0.63 3.88
C SER A 113 -10.62 -1.69 4.87
N GLY A 114 -10.75 -1.32 6.15
CA GLY A 114 -11.37 -2.14 7.18
C GLY A 114 -10.42 -3.06 7.94
N PHE A 115 -9.10 -2.95 7.77
CA PHE A 115 -8.11 -3.74 8.52
C PHE A 115 -7.97 -3.26 9.97
N GLU A 116 -7.54 -4.16 10.87
CA GLU A 116 -7.07 -3.76 12.20
C GLU A 116 -5.62 -3.29 12.06
N VAL A 117 -5.36 -2.02 12.37
CA VAL A 117 -4.05 -1.39 12.19
C VAL A 117 -3.45 -1.04 13.55
N ILE A 118 -2.19 -1.38 13.75
CA ILE A 118 -1.38 -0.87 14.86
C ILE A 118 -0.34 0.06 14.29
N LEU A 119 -0.45 1.36 14.57
CA LEU A 119 0.53 2.37 14.18
C LEU A 119 1.52 2.58 15.32
N GLU A 120 2.78 2.31 15.05
CA GLU A 120 3.89 2.47 15.98
C GLU A 120 4.77 3.67 15.60
N SER A 121 5.25 4.38 16.62
CA SER A 121 6.31 5.38 16.50
C SER A 121 6.99 5.60 17.85
N ARG A 122 8.20 6.18 17.82
CA ARG A 122 9.04 6.47 19.00
C ARG A 122 8.41 7.41 20.03
N THR A 123 7.47 8.29 19.64
CA THR A 123 6.91 9.30 20.55
C THR A 123 5.39 9.40 20.44
N GLN A 124 4.73 9.57 21.59
CA GLN A 124 3.28 9.79 21.68
C GLN A 124 2.82 11.04 20.92
N GLU A 125 3.61 12.12 20.95
CA GLU A 125 3.33 13.35 20.22
C GLU A 125 3.21 13.10 18.70
N SER A 126 4.13 12.31 18.13
CA SER A 126 4.09 11.98 16.70
C SER A 126 2.87 11.13 16.33
N LEU A 127 2.42 10.25 17.23
CA LEU A 127 1.22 9.43 17.04
C LEU A 127 -0.05 10.27 17.10
N HIS A 128 -0.14 11.20 18.05
CA HIS A 128 -1.27 12.14 18.12
C HIS A 128 -1.38 12.98 16.86
N HIS A 129 -0.27 13.52 16.35
CA HIS A 129 -0.25 14.24 15.08
C HIS A 129 -0.63 13.37 13.88
N ALA A 130 -0.22 12.11 13.87
CA ALA A 130 -0.60 11.15 12.83
C ALA A 130 -2.12 10.91 12.84
N ILE A 131 -2.71 10.59 14.00
CA ILE A 131 -4.16 10.40 14.13
C ILE A 131 -4.91 11.65 13.66
N GLN A 132 -4.54 12.84 14.14
CA GLN A 132 -5.20 14.10 13.76
C GLN A 132 -5.19 14.31 12.23
N LYS A 133 -4.08 13.99 11.56
CA LYS A 133 -4.00 14.06 10.10
C LYS A 133 -4.92 13.05 9.43
N ILE A 134 -4.94 11.79 9.89
CA ILE A 134 -5.81 10.74 9.36
C ILE A 134 -7.28 11.17 9.51
N GLU A 135 -7.70 11.57 10.70
CA GLU A 135 -9.06 12.03 10.97
C GLU A 135 -9.45 13.22 10.09
N GLY A 136 -8.57 14.22 9.99
CA GLY A 136 -8.80 15.40 9.17
C GLY A 136 -8.96 15.10 7.69
N GLU A 137 -8.16 14.17 7.14
CA GLU A 137 -8.30 13.73 5.75
C GLU A 137 -9.55 12.89 5.52
N LEU A 138 -9.92 12.01 6.46
CA LEU A 138 -11.14 11.20 6.35
C LEU A 138 -12.39 12.10 6.33
N LEU A 139 -12.48 13.08 7.24
CA LEU A 139 -13.60 14.02 7.32
C LEU A 139 -13.83 14.87 6.07
N ARG A 140 -12.86 14.96 5.16
CA ARG A 140 -13.06 15.61 3.85
C ARG A 140 -13.96 14.82 2.90
N THR A 141 -14.16 13.54 3.17
CA THR A 141 -14.82 12.59 2.26
C THR A 141 -15.95 11.79 2.88
N MET A 142 -16.13 11.84 4.21
CA MET A 142 -17.14 11.07 4.94
C MET A 142 -17.66 11.81 6.19
N SER A 143 -18.74 11.30 6.76
CA SER A 143 -19.34 11.81 8.00
C SER A 143 -18.54 11.48 9.26
N ILE A 144 -18.86 12.13 10.38
CA ILE A 144 -18.21 11.89 11.68
C ILE A 144 -18.42 10.44 12.14
N ASP A 145 -19.64 9.92 12.02
CA ASP A 145 -19.97 8.56 12.45
C ASP A 145 -19.22 7.50 11.64
N GLU A 146 -19.09 7.68 10.33
CA GLU A 146 -18.30 6.81 9.45
C GLU A 146 -16.82 6.85 9.82
N LYS A 147 -16.26 8.05 10.00
CA LYS A 147 -14.87 8.26 10.43
C LYS A 147 -14.62 7.58 11.78
N ASP A 148 -15.49 7.77 12.77
CA ASP A 148 -15.38 7.14 14.09
C ASP A 148 -15.47 5.60 14.01
N GLY A 149 -16.29 5.07 13.10
CA GLY A 149 -16.35 3.64 12.80
C GLY A 149 -15.04 3.08 12.25
N ILE A 150 -14.36 3.83 11.37
CA ILE A 150 -13.08 3.45 10.78
C ILE A 150 -11.96 3.54 11.83
N ILE A 151 -11.83 4.68 12.52
CA ILE A 151 -10.73 4.96 13.46
C ILE A 151 -10.69 3.99 14.63
N LYS A 152 -11.82 3.38 15.03
CA LYS A 152 -11.85 2.32 16.04
C LYS A 152 -10.95 1.11 15.71
N ASN A 153 -10.62 0.90 14.44
CA ASN A 153 -9.71 -0.17 14.02
C ASN A 153 -8.24 0.27 14.00
N LEU A 154 -7.92 1.53 14.33
CA LEU A 154 -6.57 2.05 14.46
C LEU A 154 -6.15 2.12 15.93
N LYS A 155 -5.16 1.33 16.30
CA LYS A 155 -4.47 1.40 17.59
C LYS A 155 -3.15 2.11 17.41
N ILE A 156 -2.74 2.91 18.40
CA ILE A 156 -1.41 3.54 18.42
C ILE A 156 -0.60 2.99 19.58
N THR A 157 0.72 2.89 19.38
CA THR A 157 1.65 2.44 20.41
C THR A 157 3.04 3.04 20.22
N THR A 158 3.79 3.13 21.30
CA THR A 158 5.24 3.41 21.29
C THR A 158 6.06 2.16 21.66
N ASN A 159 5.42 0.99 21.73
CA ASN A 159 6.07 -0.27 22.06
C ASN A 159 5.98 -1.25 20.88
N LEU A 160 7.12 -1.70 20.40
CA LEU A 160 7.21 -2.69 19.31
C LEU A 160 6.62 -4.05 19.70
N ASP A 161 6.62 -4.42 20.98
CA ASP A 161 6.06 -5.70 21.45
C ASP A 161 4.57 -5.86 21.15
N ASP A 162 3.83 -4.74 21.02
CA ASP A 162 2.41 -4.77 20.67
C ASP A 162 2.15 -5.30 19.25
N LEU A 163 3.20 -5.36 18.41
CA LEU A 163 3.17 -5.90 17.05
C LEU A 163 3.34 -7.43 16.98
N ILE A 164 3.60 -8.13 18.10
CA ILE A 164 3.87 -9.59 18.12
C ILE A 164 2.81 -10.42 17.38
N ASN A 165 1.55 -10.01 17.45
CA ASN A 165 0.41 -10.71 16.83
C ASN A 165 0.01 -10.12 15.45
N ALA A 166 0.81 -9.23 14.87
CA ALA A 166 0.56 -8.72 13.53
C ALA A 166 0.83 -9.84 12.49
N ASP A 167 -0.05 -9.97 11.51
CA ASP A 167 0.15 -10.88 10.39
C ASP A 167 1.12 -10.28 9.36
N ILE A 168 1.11 -8.94 9.23
CA ILE A 168 1.98 -8.16 8.35
C ILE A 168 2.46 -6.93 9.11
N VAL A 169 3.75 -6.60 9.01
CA VAL A 169 4.33 -5.34 9.50
C VAL A 169 4.91 -4.57 8.32
N ILE A 170 4.50 -3.31 8.15
CA ILE A 170 4.96 -2.41 7.09
C ILE A 170 5.81 -1.30 7.72
N GLU A 171 7.10 -1.33 7.45
CA GLU A 171 8.06 -0.34 7.91
C GLU A 171 8.10 0.87 6.96
N SER A 172 7.97 2.09 7.50
CA SER A 172 8.04 3.35 6.76
C SER A 172 8.74 4.45 7.58
N VAL A 173 9.86 4.13 8.22
CA VAL A 173 10.75 5.06 8.91
C VAL A 173 11.75 5.72 7.95
N THR A 174 12.69 6.50 8.49
CA THR A 174 13.72 7.21 7.73
C THR A 174 14.48 6.28 6.79
N GLU A 175 14.81 6.79 5.60
CA GLU A 175 15.53 6.09 4.54
C GLU A 175 17.04 5.98 4.85
N ASP A 176 17.38 5.35 5.98
CA ASP A 176 18.75 5.05 6.41
C ASP A 176 18.89 3.53 6.62
N ILE A 177 19.91 2.95 5.98
CA ILE A 177 20.07 1.50 5.97
C ILE A 177 20.44 0.92 7.34
N ASN A 178 21.19 1.66 8.16
CA ASN A 178 21.59 1.19 9.48
C ASN A 178 20.41 1.24 10.44
N ILE A 179 19.63 2.32 10.40
CA ILE A 179 18.40 2.46 11.19
C ILE A 179 17.42 1.35 10.85
N LYS A 180 17.16 1.11 9.56
CA LYS A 180 16.25 0.04 9.13
C LYS A 180 16.78 -1.35 9.50
N LYS A 181 18.07 -1.64 9.31
CA LYS A 181 18.67 -2.92 9.73
C LYS A 181 18.56 -3.15 11.24
N GLN A 182 18.78 -2.11 12.06
CA GLN A 182 18.61 -2.24 13.50
C GLN A 182 17.16 -2.58 13.84
N LEU A 183 16.20 -1.82 13.29
CA LEU A 183 14.78 -2.07 13.50
C LEU A 183 14.37 -3.49 13.06
N PHE A 184 14.84 -3.97 11.91
CA PHE A 184 14.50 -5.32 11.46
C PHE A 184 15.07 -6.44 12.32
N LYS A 185 16.21 -6.23 12.99
CA LYS A 185 16.71 -7.19 13.99
C LYS A 185 15.79 -7.25 15.21
N GLU A 186 15.42 -6.08 15.74
CA GLU A 186 14.49 -5.99 16.88
C GLU A 186 13.13 -6.64 16.54
N LEU A 187 12.61 -6.40 15.33
CA LEU A 187 11.38 -7.03 14.86
C LEU A 187 11.50 -8.55 14.66
N ASP A 188 12.64 -9.04 14.18
CA ASP A 188 12.83 -10.48 13.97
C ASP A 188 12.82 -11.28 15.28
N GLU A 189 13.24 -10.67 16.39
CA GLU A 189 13.19 -11.25 17.74
C GLU A 189 11.78 -11.25 18.34
N ILE A 190 10.98 -10.21 18.04
CA ILE A 190 9.65 -10.00 18.65
C ILE A 190 8.54 -10.71 17.86
N LEU A 191 8.61 -10.70 16.52
CA LEU A 191 7.51 -11.14 15.67
C LEU A 191 7.45 -12.68 15.55
N LEU A 192 6.24 -13.24 15.58
CA LEU A 192 6.00 -14.66 15.33
C LEU A 192 6.50 -15.08 13.95
N ASP A 193 7.10 -16.26 13.80
CA ASP A 193 7.69 -16.80 12.55
C ASP A 193 6.79 -16.69 11.30
N LYS A 194 5.47 -16.63 11.50
CA LYS A 194 4.49 -16.48 10.41
C LYS A 194 4.38 -15.04 9.86
N THR A 195 4.83 -14.02 10.58
CA THR A 195 4.61 -12.62 10.21
C THR A 195 5.42 -12.22 8.99
N ILE A 196 4.79 -11.53 8.05
CA ILE A 196 5.46 -10.92 6.89
C ILE A 196 6.01 -9.55 7.29
N ILE A 197 7.26 -9.29 6.95
CA ILE A 197 7.90 -7.98 7.12
C ILE A 197 7.99 -7.32 5.74
N ALA A 198 7.27 -6.23 5.56
CA ALA A 198 7.32 -5.38 4.39
C ALA A 198 8.04 -4.07 4.71
N THR A 199 8.84 -3.56 3.77
CA THR A 199 9.49 -2.25 3.90
C THR A 199 9.07 -1.31 2.77
N ASN A 200 8.61 -0.12 3.14
CA ASN A 200 8.48 1.01 2.23
C ASN A 200 9.85 1.72 2.16
N THR A 201 10.65 1.28 1.21
CA THR A 201 11.88 1.95 0.76
C THR A 201 11.71 2.31 -0.70
N SER A 202 12.34 3.39 -1.16
CA SER A 202 12.32 3.81 -2.57
C SER A 202 13.62 3.48 -3.29
N SER A 203 14.67 3.08 -2.56
CA SER A 203 16.00 2.89 -3.12
C SER A 203 16.89 1.87 -2.43
N LEU A 204 16.60 1.38 -1.22
CA LEU A 204 17.47 0.43 -0.53
C LEU A 204 17.30 -0.99 -1.09
N SER A 205 18.34 -1.80 -0.95
CA SER A 205 18.31 -3.20 -1.38
C SER A 205 17.47 -4.04 -0.43
N ILE A 206 16.44 -4.71 -0.96
CA ILE A 206 15.60 -5.61 -0.17
C ILE A 206 16.41 -6.78 0.38
N ASP A 207 17.33 -7.34 -0.41
CA ASP A 207 18.19 -8.46 0.02
C ASP A 207 19.13 -8.06 1.16
N GLU A 208 19.63 -6.82 1.13
CA GLU A 208 20.52 -6.31 2.17
C GLU A 208 19.77 -6.02 3.49
N LEU A 209 18.51 -5.58 3.40
CA LEU A 209 17.64 -5.42 4.56
C LEU A 209 17.17 -6.77 5.11
N ALA A 210 16.87 -7.73 4.24
CA ALA A 210 16.46 -9.08 4.63
C ALA A 210 17.61 -9.88 5.28
N SER A 211 18.87 -9.54 5.01
CA SER A 211 20.03 -10.32 5.51
C SER A 211 20.21 -10.29 7.02
N VAL A 212 19.52 -9.39 7.72
CA VAL A 212 19.56 -9.29 9.19
C VAL A 212 18.40 -9.98 9.88
N THR A 213 17.53 -10.66 9.15
CA THR A 213 16.40 -11.42 9.68
C THR A 213 16.60 -12.92 9.47
N SER A 214 15.99 -13.74 10.32
CA SER A 214 15.96 -15.20 10.23
C SER A 214 14.91 -15.73 9.24
N ARG A 215 14.04 -14.84 8.72
CA ARG A 215 12.89 -15.14 7.84
C ARG A 215 12.94 -14.41 6.48
N PRO A 216 14.04 -14.50 5.72
CA PRO A 216 14.16 -13.77 4.46
C PRO A 216 13.12 -14.20 3.40
N ASP A 217 12.50 -15.37 3.55
CA ASP A 217 11.38 -15.83 2.72
C ASP A 217 10.08 -15.03 2.95
N ARG A 218 9.94 -14.40 4.12
CA ARG A 218 8.82 -13.53 4.52
C ARG A 218 9.17 -12.04 4.54
N PHE A 219 10.33 -11.67 4.03
CA PHE A 219 10.76 -10.28 3.89
C PHE A 219 10.53 -9.78 2.46
N ILE A 220 9.94 -8.59 2.29
CA ILE A 220 9.57 -8.06 0.97
C ILE A 220 9.58 -6.53 0.93
N GLY A 221 9.82 -5.94 -0.23
CA GLY A 221 9.60 -4.50 -0.43
C GLY A 221 8.16 -4.20 -0.84
N MET A 222 7.60 -3.13 -0.29
CA MET A 222 6.27 -2.62 -0.63
C MET A 222 6.34 -1.11 -0.77
N HIS A 223 6.67 -0.63 -1.96
CA HIS A 223 6.93 0.79 -2.22
C HIS A 223 5.65 1.50 -2.67
N PHE A 224 5.20 2.43 -1.82
CA PHE A 224 4.04 3.29 -2.06
C PHE A 224 4.45 4.64 -2.65
N PHE A 225 3.55 5.25 -3.42
CA PHE A 225 3.77 6.55 -4.04
C PHE A 225 2.99 7.64 -3.31
N ASN A 226 3.64 8.78 -3.06
CA ASN A 226 3.02 9.92 -2.38
C ASN A 226 2.18 10.76 -3.36
N PRO A 227 0.95 11.19 -3.01
CA PRO A 227 0.18 10.86 -1.80
C PRO A 227 -0.46 9.47 -1.81
N VAL A 228 -0.18 8.66 -0.77
CA VAL A 228 -0.58 7.25 -0.70
C VAL A 228 -2.10 7.01 -0.89
N PRO A 229 -3.01 7.81 -0.30
CA PRO A 229 -4.44 7.61 -0.55
C PRO A 229 -4.88 7.84 -2.00
N LYS A 230 -4.18 8.72 -2.73
CA LYS A 230 -4.54 9.14 -4.09
C LYS A 230 -3.84 8.33 -5.18
N MET A 231 -2.66 7.81 -4.90
CA MET A 231 -1.89 7.01 -5.86
C MET A 231 -2.39 5.57 -5.89
N TYR A 232 -2.58 5.00 -7.07
CA TYR A 232 -3.14 3.65 -7.23
C TYR A 232 -2.09 2.56 -7.36
N LEU A 233 -0.80 2.88 -7.46
CA LEU A 233 0.26 1.90 -7.71
C LEU A 233 0.98 1.53 -6.41
N VAL A 234 1.41 0.27 -6.31
CA VAL A 234 2.40 -0.20 -5.33
C VAL A 234 3.39 -1.10 -6.05
N GLU A 235 4.69 -0.87 -5.86
CA GLU A 235 5.72 -1.83 -6.31
C GLU A 235 5.94 -2.88 -5.23
N VAL A 236 5.67 -4.14 -5.58
CA VAL A 236 5.94 -5.32 -4.74
C VAL A 236 7.32 -5.86 -5.13
N VAL A 237 8.33 -5.53 -4.33
CA VAL A 237 9.73 -5.79 -4.65
C VAL A 237 10.16 -7.11 -4.03
N ARG A 238 10.34 -8.11 -4.89
CA ARG A 238 10.77 -9.46 -4.52
C ARG A 238 12.28 -9.49 -4.30
N GLY A 239 12.70 -9.80 -3.07
CA GLY A 239 14.07 -10.19 -2.77
C GLY A 239 14.39 -11.59 -3.28
N GLU A 240 15.66 -11.94 -3.38
CA GLU A 240 16.16 -13.22 -3.88
C GLU A 240 15.55 -14.41 -3.13
N LYS A 241 15.41 -14.28 -1.81
CA LYS A 241 14.88 -15.34 -0.94
C LYS A 241 13.37 -15.24 -0.70
N THR A 242 12.72 -14.14 -1.07
CA THR A 242 11.28 -13.93 -0.82
C THR A 242 10.45 -15.02 -1.50
N SER A 243 9.56 -15.66 -0.73
CA SER A 243 8.72 -16.75 -1.20
C SER A 243 7.59 -16.28 -2.12
N ASP A 244 7.10 -17.17 -2.98
CA ASP A 244 5.90 -16.90 -3.80
C ASP A 244 4.66 -16.65 -2.93
N ALA A 245 4.55 -17.35 -1.79
CA ALA A 245 3.46 -17.16 -0.84
C ALA A 245 3.44 -15.72 -0.29
N THR A 246 4.60 -15.18 0.08
CA THR A 246 4.72 -13.79 0.55
C THR A 246 4.39 -12.78 -0.54
N VAL A 247 4.88 -12.99 -1.77
CA VAL A 247 4.55 -12.12 -2.91
C VAL A 247 3.05 -12.13 -3.19
N ASN A 248 2.42 -13.30 -3.22
CA ASN A 248 0.99 -13.45 -3.45
C ASN A 248 0.18 -12.77 -2.34
N LYS A 249 0.60 -12.94 -1.09
CA LYS A 249 -0.07 -12.32 0.06
C LYS A 249 -0.04 -10.79 0.01
N ILE A 250 1.11 -10.21 -0.33
CA ILE A 250 1.22 -8.75 -0.48
C ILE A 250 0.48 -8.24 -1.71
N ASN A 251 0.44 -9.00 -2.81
CA ASN A 251 -0.37 -8.67 -3.98
C ASN A 251 -1.87 -8.63 -3.64
N GLU A 252 -2.36 -9.60 -2.86
CA GLU A 252 -3.75 -9.64 -2.38
C GLU A 252 -4.03 -8.44 -1.47
N LEU A 253 -3.17 -8.16 -0.50
CA LEU A 253 -3.30 -6.99 0.37
C LEU A 253 -3.39 -5.70 -0.46
N ALA A 254 -2.47 -5.49 -1.40
CA ALA A 254 -2.45 -4.32 -2.27
C ALA A 254 -3.77 -4.14 -3.03
N LYS A 255 -4.36 -5.23 -3.56
CA LYS A 255 -5.67 -5.19 -4.22
C LYS A 255 -6.80 -4.85 -3.26
N GLN A 256 -6.80 -5.43 -2.06
CA GLN A 256 -7.81 -5.15 -1.02
C GLN A 256 -7.82 -3.68 -0.60
N ILE A 257 -6.68 -3.00 -0.68
CA ILE A 257 -6.55 -1.56 -0.38
C ILE A 257 -6.70 -0.68 -1.63
N ASN A 258 -7.32 -1.20 -2.70
CA ASN A 258 -7.56 -0.53 -3.98
C ASN A 258 -6.29 0.00 -4.65
N LYS A 259 -5.18 -0.73 -4.50
CA LYS A 259 -3.94 -0.50 -5.25
C LYS A 259 -3.74 -1.59 -6.30
N THR A 260 -3.07 -1.23 -7.37
CA THR A 260 -2.58 -2.13 -8.41
C THR A 260 -1.15 -2.51 -8.02
N PRO A 261 -0.90 -3.76 -7.62
CA PRO A 261 0.46 -4.22 -7.37
C PRO A 261 1.18 -4.48 -8.69
N ILE A 262 2.44 -4.06 -8.78
CA ILE A 262 3.37 -4.53 -9.83
C ILE A 262 4.55 -5.23 -9.17
N VAL A 263 4.81 -6.48 -9.58
CA VAL A 263 5.91 -7.26 -9.02
C VAL A 263 7.20 -6.94 -9.76
N THR A 264 8.25 -6.65 -9.02
CA THR A 264 9.58 -6.39 -9.57
C THR A 264 10.65 -7.13 -8.77
N LYS A 265 11.77 -7.44 -9.40
CA LYS A 265 12.94 -7.99 -8.69
C LYS A 265 13.63 -6.88 -7.91
N ASN A 266 14.35 -7.24 -6.86
CA ASN A 266 15.24 -6.33 -6.17
C ASN A 266 16.30 -5.78 -7.14
N SER A 267 16.09 -4.55 -7.60
CA SER A 267 16.91 -3.85 -8.59
C SER A 267 17.06 -2.39 -8.14
N PRO A 268 18.16 -1.71 -8.47
CA PRO A 268 18.31 -0.29 -8.17
C PRO A 268 17.10 0.55 -8.59
N CYS A 269 16.48 1.20 -7.59
CA CYS A 269 15.28 2.04 -7.70
C CYS A 269 14.09 1.41 -8.46
N PHE A 270 13.99 0.09 -8.45
CA PHE A 270 12.83 -0.67 -8.93
C PHE A 270 12.45 -0.36 -10.38
N ILE A 271 11.19 -0.03 -10.67
CA ILE A 271 10.70 0.26 -12.03
C ILE A 271 10.51 1.76 -12.20
N VAL A 272 9.61 2.36 -11.42
CA VAL A 272 9.12 3.72 -11.67
C VAL A 272 10.25 4.74 -11.53
N ASN A 273 10.96 4.72 -10.40
CA ASN A 273 12.04 5.67 -10.16
C ASN A 273 13.20 5.47 -11.17
N ARG A 274 13.51 4.23 -11.54
CA ARG A 274 14.57 3.95 -12.53
C ARG A 274 14.27 4.53 -13.91
N ILE A 275 13.01 4.48 -14.36
CA ILE A 275 12.57 5.08 -15.63
C ILE A 275 12.50 6.60 -15.50
N LEU A 276 11.83 7.08 -14.45
CA LEU A 276 11.60 8.50 -14.21
C LEU A 276 12.91 9.28 -14.12
N MET A 277 13.89 8.79 -13.36
CA MET A 277 15.16 9.49 -13.18
C MET A 277 15.96 9.62 -14.47
N ALA A 278 15.94 8.61 -15.35
CA ALA A 278 16.58 8.71 -16.67
C ALA A 278 15.91 9.79 -17.52
N TYR A 279 14.56 9.82 -17.53
CA TYR A 279 13.79 10.83 -18.26
C TYR A 279 14.02 12.25 -17.73
N LEU A 280 14.01 12.44 -16.40
CA LEU A 280 14.27 13.74 -15.80
C LEU A 280 15.69 14.21 -16.09
N ASN A 281 16.69 13.34 -15.92
CA ASN A 281 18.08 13.72 -16.15
C ASN A 281 18.35 14.13 -17.60
N GLU A 282 17.75 13.42 -18.56
CA GLU A 282 17.85 13.76 -19.99
C GLU A 282 17.31 15.15 -20.29
N ALA A 283 16.14 15.50 -19.72
CA ALA A 283 15.59 16.85 -19.86
C ALA A 283 16.51 17.93 -19.29
N VAL A 284 17.23 17.64 -18.20
CA VAL A 284 18.22 18.57 -17.65
C VAL A 284 19.47 18.66 -18.54
N TRP A 285 19.85 17.59 -19.25
CA TRP A 285 20.91 17.64 -20.24
C TRP A 285 20.55 18.52 -21.44
N GLU A 286 19.34 18.42 -21.99
CA GLU A 286 18.89 19.30 -23.07
C GLU A 286 18.96 20.79 -22.68
N LEU A 287 18.56 21.11 -21.46
CA LEU A 287 18.70 22.46 -20.92
C LEU A 287 20.18 22.86 -20.74
N TYR A 288 21.01 21.97 -20.19
CA TYR A 288 22.41 22.24 -19.88
C TYR A 288 23.26 22.46 -21.14
N GLU A 289 22.97 21.73 -22.21
CA GLU A 289 23.62 21.82 -23.52
C GLU A 289 23.11 22.99 -24.36
N GLY A 290 22.05 23.67 -23.91
CA GLY A 290 21.45 24.80 -24.62
C GLY A 290 20.63 24.41 -25.83
N VAL A 291 20.10 23.18 -25.87
CA VAL A 291 19.22 22.69 -26.95
C VAL A 291 17.92 23.48 -26.99
N ALA A 292 17.33 23.74 -25.82
CA ALA A 292 16.08 24.47 -25.68
C ALA A 292 15.98 25.19 -24.32
N SER A 293 15.02 26.11 -24.20
CA SER A 293 14.64 26.74 -22.93
C SER A 293 13.97 25.73 -21.99
N ALA A 294 13.95 26.01 -20.68
CA ALA A 294 13.27 25.15 -19.73
C ALA A 294 11.76 25.03 -20.06
N GLU A 295 11.14 26.14 -20.43
CA GLU A 295 9.74 26.23 -20.86
C GLU A 295 9.45 25.37 -22.09
N ASP A 296 10.34 25.36 -23.08
CA ASP A 296 10.17 24.59 -24.30
C ASP A 296 10.37 23.09 -24.06
N VAL A 297 11.38 22.69 -23.27
CA VAL A 297 11.58 21.28 -22.85
C VAL A 297 10.33 20.76 -22.13
N ASP A 298 9.79 21.54 -21.19
CA ASP A 298 8.57 21.18 -20.47
C ASP A 298 7.35 21.13 -21.39
N THR A 299 7.24 22.05 -22.34
CA THR A 299 6.14 22.11 -23.30
C THR A 299 6.17 20.94 -24.29
N ALA A 300 7.36 20.57 -24.78
CA ALA A 300 7.56 19.41 -25.64
C ALA A 300 7.12 18.12 -24.94
N ALA A 301 7.48 17.92 -23.68
CA ALA A 301 7.01 16.78 -22.90
C ALA A 301 5.49 16.79 -22.66
N LYS A 302 4.91 17.94 -22.30
CA LYS A 302 3.47 18.04 -22.04
C LYS A 302 2.63 17.79 -23.29
N LEU A 303 2.97 18.43 -24.41
CA LEU A 303 2.16 18.37 -25.63
C LEU A 303 2.54 17.19 -26.54
N GLY A 304 3.83 16.85 -26.60
CA GLY A 304 4.35 15.78 -27.46
C GLY A 304 4.22 14.39 -26.84
N LEU A 305 4.50 14.24 -25.54
CA LEU A 305 4.38 12.97 -24.82
C LEU A 305 3.07 12.84 -24.03
N ASN A 306 2.22 13.88 -24.07
CA ASN A 306 0.96 13.95 -23.33
C ASN A 306 1.14 13.78 -21.80
N HIS A 307 2.25 14.27 -21.26
CA HIS A 307 2.49 14.25 -19.82
C HIS A 307 1.73 15.39 -19.11
N PRO A 308 1.18 15.15 -17.91
CA PRO A 308 0.44 16.18 -17.18
C PRO A 308 1.33 17.33 -16.66
N MET A 309 2.64 17.09 -16.58
CA MET A 309 3.64 18.03 -16.11
C MET A 309 4.94 17.80 -16.88
N GLY A 310 5.66 18.89 -17.19
CA GLY A 310 6.97 18.80 -17.82
C GLY A 310 8.04 18.27 -16.85
N PRO A 311 9.12 17.67 -17.37
CA PRO A 311 10.15 17.03 -16.55
C PRO A 311 10.87 18.00 -15.60
N LEU A 312 11.15 19.23 -16.02
CA LEU A 312 11.87 20.20 -15.19
C LEU A 312 10.96 20.70 -14.06
N ALA A 313 9.70 21.04 -14.36
CA ALA A 313 8.72 21.39 -13.33
C ALA A 313 8.44 20.22 -12.37
N LEU A 314 8.47 18.97 -12.86
CA LEU A 314 8.33 17.78 -12.04
C LEU A 314 9.56 17.55 -11.14
N ALA A 315 10.77 17.77 -11.66
CA ALA A 315 12.00 17.71 -10.86
C ALA A 315 11.99 18.77 -9.74
N ASP A 316 11.51 19.99 -10.01
CA ASP A 316 11.33 21.03 -8.99
C ASP A 316 10.25 20.70 -7.96
N LEU A 317 9.21 19.96 -8.35
CA LEU A 317 8.18 19.46 -7.43
C LEU A 317 8.71 18.37 -6.50
N ILE A 318 9.53 17.45 -7.03
CA ILE A 318 10.17 16.38 -6.26
C ILE A 318 11.25 16.96 -5.33
N GLY A 319 12.02 17.91 -5.84
CA GLY A 319 13.17 18.53 -5.20
C GLY A 319 14.49 18.04 -5.80
N LEU A 320 15.34 18.99 -6.21
CA LEU A 320 16.56 18.67 -6.97
C LEU A 320 17.61 17.91 -6.15
N ASP A 321 17.62 18.10 -4.84
CA ASP A 321 18.46 17.31 -3.92
C ASP A 321 18.03 15.84 -3.85
N VAL A 322 16.72 15.58 -3.87
CA VAL A 322 16.17 14.21 -3.93
C VAL A 322 16.47 13.58 -5.29
N VAL A 323 16.24 14.30 -6.39
CA VAL A 323 16.60 13.84 -7.74
C VAL A 323 18.08 13.49 -7.81
N LEU A 324 18.96 14.38 -7.32
CA LEU A 324 20.40 14.15 -7.31
C LEU A 324 20.79 12.93 -6.47
N ALA A 325 20.21 12.76 -5.28
CA ALA A 325 20.49 11.63 -4.41
C ALA A 325 20.12 10.29 -5.07
N ILE A 326 18.94 10.21 -5.70
CA ILE A 326 18.49 9.00 -6.40
C ILE A 326 19.38 8.72 -7.61
N MET A 327 19.73 9.75 -8.40
CA MET A 327 20.63 9.60 -9.56
C MET A 327 22.02 9.08 -9.14
N LYS A 328 22.62 9.62 -8.08
CA LYS A 328 23.89 9.13 -7.54
C LYS A 328 23.80 7.69 -7.06
N SER A 329 22.71 7.33 -6.38
CA SER A 329 22.47 5.94 -5.95
C SER A 329 22.34 5.00 -7.14
N LEU A 330 21.60 5.39 -8.19
CA LEU A 330 21.49 4.62 -9.43
C LEU A 330 22.84 4.44 -10.11
N TYR A 331 23.61 5.51 -10.28
CA TYR A 331 24.94 5.45 -10.87
C TYR A 331 25.86 4.52 -10.09
N GLN A 332 25.94 4.69 -8.77
CA GLN A 332 26.81 3.88 -7.90
C GLN A 332 26.45 2.39 -7.96
N ARG A 333 25.16 2.05 -7.99
CA ARG A 333 24.69 0.65 -7.95
C ARG A 333 24.69 -0.05 -9.31
N THR A 334 24.65 0.72 -10.40
CA THR A 334 24.61 0.17 -11.76
C THR A 334 25.91 0.33 -12.51
N ASN A 335 26.78 1.25 -12.08
CA ASN A 335 28.00 1.69 -12.77
C ASN A 335 27.75 2.00 -14.26
N ASN A 336 26.60 2.61 -14.56
CA ASN A 336 26.16 2.88 -15.92
C ASN A 336 26.03 4.39 -16.15
N GLU A 337 26.79 4.91 -17.11
CA GLU A 337 26.87 6.34 -17.45
C GLU A 337 25.52 6.98 -17.80
N LYS A 338 24.53 6.18 -18.24
CA LYS A 338 23.15 6.63 -18.41
C LYS A 338 22.58 7.31 -17.15
N TYR A 339 23.03 6.89 -15.97
CA TYR A 339 22.59 7.42 -14.68
C TYR A 339 23.57 8.43 -14.09
N LEU A 340 24.56 8.91 -14.85
CA LEU A 340 25.42 9.99 -14.39
C LEU A 340 24.57 11.28 -14.26
N PRO A 341 24.50 11.90 -13.06
CA PRO A 341 23.70 13.10 -12.88
C PRO A 341 24.25 14.26 -13.69
N CYS A 342 23.37 15.02 -14.34
CA CYS A 342 23.76 16.23 -15.06
C CYS A 342 24.44 17.24 -14.10
N PRO A 343 25.62 17.81 -14.45
CA PRO A 343 26.34 18.76 -13.61
C PRO A 343 25.52 19.99 -13.20
N LEU A 344 24.51 20.35 -13.98
CA LEU A 344 23.58 21.43 -13.65
C LEU A 344 22.81 21.14 -12.36
N ILE A 345 22.33 19.91 -12.17
CA ILE A 345 21.61 19.50 -10.95
C ILE A 345 22.52 19.71 -9.74
N GLU A 346 23.77 19.25 -9.81
CA GLU A 346 24.74 19.44 -8.72
C GLU A 346 24.98 20.92 -8.40
N LYS A 347 25.11 21.76 -9.44
CA LYS A 347 25.33 23.19 -9.30
C LYS A 347 24.14 23.88 -8.63
N MET A 348 22.91 23.47 -8.96
CA MET A 348 21.69 24.03 -8.40
C MET A 348 21.51 23.62 -6.93
N VAL A 349 21.74 22.34 -6.62
CA VAL A 349 21.71 21.83 -5.24
C VAL A 349 22.75 22.56 -4.37
N LYS A 350 23.97 22.76 -4.86
CA LYS A 350 25.03 23.54 -4.16
C LYS A 350 24.63 24.99 -3.88
N LYS A 351 23.70 25.55 -4.67
CA LYS A 351 23.18 26.91 -4.50
C LYS A 351 21.85 26.96 -3.73
N SER A 352 21.41 25.84 -3.15
CA SER A 352 20.11 25.72 -2.46
C SER A 352 18.91 26.05 -3.34
N LYS A 353 19.03 25.91 -4.67
CA LYS A 353 17.92 25.97 -5.61
C LYS A 353 17.33 24.56 -5.74
N LEU A 354 16.44 24.20 -4.82
CA LEU A 354 15.89 22.86 -4.66
C LEU A 354 14.47 22.71 -5.22
N GLY A 355 13.99 23.66 -6.01
CA GLY A 355 12.65 23.67 -6.56
C GLY A 355 11.63 24.32 -5.63
N ARG A 356 10.39 23.80 -5.62
CA ARG A 356 9.26 24.43 -4.94
C ARG A 356 9.48 24.66 -3.44
N LYS A 357 10.20 23.75 -2.78
CA LYS A 357 10.45 23.84 -1.33
C LYS A 357 11.38 24.98 -0.92
N THR A 358 12.21 25.47 -1.85
CA THR A 358 13.08 26.64 -1.65
C THR A 358 12.64 27.83 -2.50
N LYS A 359 11.44 27.76 -3.09
CA LYS A 359 10.87 28.77 -3.99
C LYS A 359 11.66 29.04 -5.27
N GLU A 360 12.68 28.25 -5.54
CA GLU A 360 13.55 28.43 -6.71
C GLU A 360 14.21 27.10 -7.08
N GLY A 361 14.13 26.75 -8.36
CA GLY A 361 14.76 25.60 -8.99
C GLY A 361 15.08 25.91 -10.45
N PHE A 362 14.53 25.15 -11.39
CA PHE A 362 14.50 25.52 -12.81
C PHE A 362 13.57 26.71 -13.04
N TYR A 363 12.54 26.83 -12.21
CA TYR A 363 11.61 27.96 -12.19
C TYR A 363 11.63 28.69 -10.84
N GLU A 364 11.10 29.91 -10.82
CA GLU A 364 10.81 30.66 -9.61
C GLU A 364 9.36 30.40 -9.14
N TYR A 365 9.16 30.27 -7.84
CA TYR A 365 7.86 29.98 -7.22
C TYR A 365 7.55 31.02 -6.15
N LEU A 366 6.30 31.50 -6.14
CA LEU A 366 5.83 32.54 -5.20
C LEU A 366 5.57 31.99 -3.79
#